data_AF-A0A8T4Z9P9-F1
#
_entry.id   AF-A0A8T4Z9P9-F1
#
_cell.length_a   1.000
_cell.length_b   1.000
_cell.length_c   1.000
_cell.angle_alpha   90.00
_cell.angle_beta   90.00
_cell.angle_gamma   90.00
#
_symmetry.space_group_name_H-M   'P 1'
#
loop_
_entity.id
_entity.type
_entity.pdbx_description
1 polymer ?
#
loop_
_entity_poly.entity_id
_entity_poly.type
_entity_poly.pdbx_seq_one_letter_code
_entity_poly.pdbx_strand_id
1 'polypeptide(L)' 'MLLVVKLGGSTLEEGVSEEFARDVKRTYENHKLVIVHGGGRKVTEIATKLGKEQKFVVSPEGFRSRYTDRETAEIYT' A
#
# COMPACT_ATOMS: atom_id res chain seq x y z
N MET A 1 3.00 19.17 -15.88
CA MET A 1 1.79 18.34 -15.60
C MET A 1 1.92 17.69 -14.22
N LEU A 2 0.80 17.33 -13.58
CA LEU A 2 0.78 16.54 -12.34
C LEU A 2 0.67 15.07 -12.69
N LEU A 3 1.57 14.25 -12.15
CA LEU A 3 1.59 12.80 -12.29
C LEU A 3 1.29 12.16 -10.94
N VAL A 4 0.33 11.22 -10.91
CA VAL A 4 -0.01 10.44 -9.71
C VAL A 4 0.33 8.99 -9.99
N VAL A 5 1.30 8.43 -9.26
CA VAL A 5 1.81 7.07 -9.45
C VAL A 5 1.38 6.20 -8.28
N LYS A 6 0.60 5.15 -8.56
CA LYS A 6 0.17 4.18 -7.55
C LYS A 6 1.09 2.96 -7.55
N LEU A 7 1.81 2.76 -6.46
CA LEU A 7 2.64 1.58 -6.22
C LEU A 7 1.85 0.49 -5.50
N GLY A 8 1.89 -0.73 -6.04
CA GLY A 8 1.35 -1.91 -5.38
C GLY A 8 2.08 -2.17 -4.06
N GLY A 9 1.34 -2.55 -3.01
CA GLY A 9 1.97 -2.82 -1.71
C GLY A 9 2.91 -4.03 -1.73
N SER A 10 2.64 -5.02 -2.57
CA SER A 10 3.51 -6.18 -2.77
C SER A 10 4.85 -5.81 -3.43
N THR A 11 4.84 -4.84 -4.34
CA THR A 11 6.05 -4.34 -5.00
C THR A 11 7.03 -3.69 -4.02
N LEU A 12 6.54 -3.26 -2.85
CA LEU A 12 7.37 -2.66 -1.81
C LEU A 12 7.96 -3.68 -0.83
N GLU A 13 7.60 -4.97 -0.89
CA GLU A 13 8.14 -5.99 0.02
C GLU A 13 9.65 -6.16 -0.15
N GLU A 14 10.13 -6.07 -1.38
CA GLU A 14 11.56 -6.17 -1.74
C GLU A 14 12.26 -4.79 -1.73
N GLY A 15 11.52 -3.74 -1.38
CA GLY A 15 11.97 -2.35 -1.47
C GLY A 15 11.77 -1.74 -2.85
N VAL A 16 12.20 -0.48 -2.99
CA VAL A 16 12.13 0.26 -4.24
C VAL A 16 13.46 0.11 -4.98
N SER A 17 13.41 -0.29 -6.25
CA SER A 17 14.63 -0.41 -7.07
C SER A 17 15.31 0.94 -7.26
N GLU A 18 16.64 0.94 -7.37
CA GLU A 18 17.37 2.17 -7.68
C GLU A 18 16.96 2.78 -9.02
N GLU A 19 16.58 1.93 -9.98
CA GLU A 19 16.09 2.36 -11.29
C GLU A 19 14.80 3.17 -11.15
N PHE A 20 13.84 2.67 -10.37
CA PHE A 20 12.61 3.43 -10.10
C PHE A 20 12.91 4.75 -9.39
N ALA A 21 13.85 4.76 -8.43
CA ALA A 21 14.26 6.00 -7.77
C ALA A 21 14.88 7.02 -8.75
N ARG A 22 15.68 6.54 -9.72
CA ARG A 22 16.22 7.39 -10.80
C ARG A 22 15.12 7.93 -11.70
N ASP A 23 14.12 7.13 -12.04
CA ASP A 23 12.99 7.56 -12.87
C ASP A 23 12.11 8.59 -12.15
N VAL A 24 11.85 8.39 -10.86
CA VAL A 24 11.17 9.37 -10.00
C VAL A 24 11.91 10.70 -10.02
N LYS A 25 13.24 10.68 -9.84
CA LYS A 25 14.07 11.89 -9.89
C LYS A 25 13.97 12.61 -11.23
N ARG A 26 14.20 11.89 -12.34
CA ARG A 26 14.12 12.46 -13.71
C ARG A 26 12.73 13.02 -14.02
N THR A 27 11.68 12.34 -13.57
CA THR A 27 10.31 12.77 -13.79
C THR A 27 10.00 14.05 -13.03
N TYR A 28 10.45 14.15 -11.78
CA TYR A 28 10.23 15.30 -10.91
C TYR A 28 10.91 16.58 -11.41
N GLU A 29 11.97 16.48 -12.21
CA GLU A 29 12.65 17.64 -12.82
C GLU A 29 11.73 18.45 -13.75
N ASN A 30 10.75 17.80 -14.39
CA ASN A 30 9.87 18.43 -15.38
C ASN A 30 8.37 18.35 -15.02
N HIS A 31 8.02 17.56 -14.01
CA HIS A 31 6.63 17.28 -13.65
C HIS A 31 6.45 17.34 -12.13
N LYS A 32 5.25 17.77 -11.69
CA LYS A 32 4.84 17.54 -10.30
C LYS A 32 4.51 16.07 -10.14
N LEU A 33 4.97 15.43 -9.08
CA LEU A 33 4.80 14.00 -8.84
C LEU A 33 4.17 13.76 -7.48
N VAL A 34 3.16 12.89 -7.42
CA VAL A 34 2.56 12.34 -6.20
C VAL A 34 2.68 10.83 -6.27
N ILE A 35 3.29 10.22 -5.25
CA ILE A 35 3.41 8.77 -5.14
C ILE A 35 2.45 8.31 -4.04
N VAL A 36 1.60 7.34 -4.39
CA VAL A 36 0.67 6.67 -3.46
C VAL A 36 1.07 5.21 -3.41
N HIS A 37 1.02 4.56 -2.25
CA HIS A 37 1.32 3.14 -2.13
C HIS A 37 0.23 2.35 -1.41
N GLY A 38 0.28 1.03 -1.53
CA GLY A 38 -0.46 0.11 -0.66
C GLY A 38 0.45 -0.49 0.41
N GLY A 39 -0.10 -1.36 1.25
CA GLY A 39 0.68 -2.09 2.26
C GLY A 39 -0.04 -3.34 2.80
N GLY A 40 -1.05 -3.83 2.09
CA GLY A 40 -1.99 -4.83 2.63
C GLY A 40 -1.33 -6.13 3.09
N ARG A 41 -0.32 -6.65 2.37
CA ARG A 41 0.41 -7.85 2.78
C ARG A 41 1.24 -7.61 4.04
N LYS A 42 1.95 -6.49 4.12
CA LYS A 42 2.74 -6.12 5.30
C LYS A 42 1.88 -5.95 6.55
N VAL A 43 0.72 -5.31 6.41
CA VAL A 43 -0.27 -5.22 7.50
C VAL A 43 -0.70 -6.61 7.95
N THR A 44 -1.04 -7.51 7.01
CA THR A 44 -1.43 -8.88 7.36
C THR A 44 -0.32 -9.60 8.12
N GLU A 45 0.94 -9.47 7.67
CA GLU A 45 2.10 -10.06 8.34
C GLU A 45 2.25 -9.54 9.79
N ILE A 46 2.19 -8.22 9.98
CA ILE A 46 2.33 -7.58 11.29
C ILE A 46 1.17 -7.98 12.21
N ALA A 47 -0.06 -7.90 11.73
CA ALA A 47 -1.22 -8.22 12.55
C ALA A 47 -1.23 -9.69 12.98
N THR A 48 -0.83 -10.62 12.10
CA THR A 48 -0.65 -12.03 12.46
C THR A 48 0.40 -12.21 13.56
N LYS A 49 1.53 -11.49 13.48
CA LYS A 49 2.57 -11.51 14.54
C LYS A 49 2.07 -10.94 15.87
N LEU A 50 1.11 -10.03 15.84
CA LEU A 50 0.44 -9.47 17.01
C LEU A 50 -0.73 -10.34 17.52
N GLY A 51 -0.98 -11.49 16.89
CA GLY A 51 -2.09 -12.39 17.27
C GLY A 51 -3.47 -11.95 16.79
N LYS A 52 -3.55 -10.92 15.94
CA LYS A 52 -4.81 -10.40 15.38
C LYS A 52 -5.12 -11.06 14.03
N GLU A 53 -6.08 -11.97 14.04
CA GLU A 53 -6.58 -12.59 12.81
C GLU A 53 -7.23 -11.55 11.87
N GLN A 54 -6.89 -11.63 10.59
CA GLN A 54 -7.35 -10.68 9.58
C GLN A 54 -8.66 -11.13 8.93
N LYS A 55 -9.67 -10.27 9.03
CA LYS A 55 -11.01 -10.51 8.48
C LYS A 55 -11.20 -9.76 7.16
N PHE A 56 -11.93 -10.38 6.24
CA PHE A 56 -12.28 -9.78 4.96
C PHE A 56 -13.78 -9.91 4.73
N VAL A 57 -14.36 -8.88 4.12
CA VAL A 57 -15.78 -8.81 3.74
C VAL A 57 -15.89 -8.67 2.24
N VAL A 58 -16.99 -9.16 1.67
CA VAL A 58 -17.30 -9.04 0.24
C VAL A 58 -18.58 -8.23 0.11
N SER A 59 -18.56 -7.17 -0.70
CA SER A 59 -19.76 -6.36 -0.97
C SER A 59 -20.76 -7.13 -1.84
N PRO A 60 -22.03 -6.71 -1.92
CA PRO A 60 -23.00 -7.29 -2.85
C PRO A 60 -22.55 -7.29 -4.32
N GLU A 61 -21.71 -6.32 -4.69
CA GLU A 61 -21.12 -6.17 -6.02
C GLU A 61 -19.86 -7.04 -6.23
N GLY A 62 -19.42 -7.78 -5.21
CA GLY A 62 -18.29 -8.70 -5.29
C GLY A 62 -16.94 -8.09 -4.86
N PHE A 63 -16.89 -6.86 -4.36
CA PHE A 63 -15.63 -6.25 -3.93
C PHE A 63 -15.17 -6.83 -2.59
N ARG A 64 -13.99 -7.45 -2.58
CA ARG A 64 -13.35 -7.97 -1.36
C ARG A 64 -12.50 -6.90 -0.69
N SER A 65 -12.84 -6.56 0.56
CA SER A 65 -12.16 -5.54 1.36
C SER A 65 -11.75 -6.08 2.73
N ARG A 66 -10.73 -5.50 3.36
CA ARG A 66 -10.38 -5.83 4.76
C ARG A 66 -11.46 -5.26 5.67
N TYR A 67 -11.93 -6.05 6.63
CA TYR A 67 -12.73 -5.53 7.73
C TYR A 67 -11.80 -4.85 8.72
N THR A 68 -11.86 -3.53 8.78
CA THR A 68 -10.96 -2.71 9.59
C THR A 68 -11.72 -2.24 10.84
N ASP A 69 -11.74 -3.07 11.87
CA ASP A 69 -12.16 -2.64 13.22
C ASP A 69 -11.12 -1.69 13.83
N ARG A 70 -11.42 -1.12 15.00
CA ARG A 70 -10.54 -0.16 15.68
C ARG A 70 -9.13 -0.72 15.91
N GLU A 71 -9.03 -1.93 16.44
CA GLU A 71 -7.74 -2.58 16.71
C GLU A 71 -6.95 -2.80 15.41
N THR A 72 -7.63 -3.23 14.34
CA THR A 72 -7.01 -3.36 13.02
C THR A 72 -6.53 -1.99 12.52
N ALA A 73 -7.31 -0.93 12.67
CA ALA A 73 -6.90 0.43 12.28
C ALA A 73 -5.68 0.91 13.07
N GLU A 74 -5.61 0.62 14.38
CA GLU A 74 -4.45 0.94 15.22
C GLU A 74 -3.17 0.21 14.78
N ILE A 75 -3.28 -0.96 14.14
CA ILE A 75 -2.13 -1.66 13.55
C ILE A 75 -1.63 -0.96 12.26
N TYR A 76 -2.49 -0.18 11.59
CA TYR A 76 -2.12 0.56 10.38
C TYR A 76 -1.41 1.90 10.65
N THR A 77 -1.64 2.50 11.82
CA THR A 77 -1.27 3.89 12.16
C THR A 77 -0.18 3.94 13.21
#